data_AF-A0A7T0G0P5-F1
#
_entry.id   AF-A0A7T0G0P5-F1
#
_cell.length_a   1.000
_cell.length_b   1.000
_cell.length_c   1.000
_cell.angle_alpha   90.00
_cell.angle_beta   90.00
_cell.angle_gamma   90.00
#
_symmetry.space_group_name_H-M   'P 1'
#
loop_
_entity.id
_entity.type
_entity.pdbx_description
1 polymer ?
#
loop_
_entity_poly.entity_id
_entity_poly.type
_entity_poly.pdbx_seq_one_letter_code
_entity_poly.pdbx_strand_id
1 'polypeptide(L)'
;MPSSRTLKSLAETLIEESSAPFSTEEYLERVKDNWRRRIAPSTLEGLKQNLQDHHLLIETPEGGYLPYRLVLERIGHVPLLIKFSAMEWQRQVFIPGHQVIPFLSGELSEEDPVFHDVGGREMKKKRESFYIEEVLTHFEYAGETHFPDRIRINERLPGKSKIDLTVWDLSSLIESGALKSGDALKVTLQDYHTGRFQFEIYPKEELRRDRLRLRAFHVALENTMKRQWEEGGSKPVGLEKQLLQSIFALDKDQLNPPAFSLTELVESLNHLSVYRGADRGLHFAPLEASLPDEIMWEEAPRMPNGSTGSLDAIFQDMGLAFSEPEFKAILYALMGEDDFNVEAVFQLLFEGKKDNFHSKKQHNAFYRKLRVLLNAVCADLKTPEPKLVTQLRMRTTFIKLRLIEILRYFEEQEVTLPDLPETILDQLADLDTFCADALKKLADRPRPPDVKSIRDIRLGLKVMQPHLDRLEEDVYYRLGIY
;
A
#
# COMPACT_ATOMS: atom_id res chain seq x y z
N MET A 1 -30.13 -32.05 30.73
CA MET A 1 -30.31 -33.11 29.71
C MET A 1 -29.34 -32.81 28.58
N PRO A 2 -28.57 -33.77 28.05
CA PRO A 2 -27.69 -33.47 26.92
C PRO A 2 -28.59 -33.13 25.73
N SER A 3 -28.35 -31.99 25.09
CA SER A 3 -29.01 -31.60 23.85
C SER A 3 -28.90 -32.76 22.86
N SER A 4 -30.00 -33.14 22.21
CA SER A 4 -29.94 -34.19 21.19
C SER A 4 -29.00 -33.71 20.09
N ARG A 5 -27.81 -34.32 19.97
CA ARG A 5 -26.82 -33.99 18.95
C ARG A 5 -27.50 -34.13 17.59
N THR A 6 -27.62 -33.03 16.86
CA THR A 6 -28.22 -33.04 15.52
C THR A 6 -27.16 -33.47 14.52
N LEU A 7 -27.56 -33.92 13.32
CA LEU A 7 -26.61 -34.25 12.27
C LEU A 7 -25.76 -33.02 11.90
N LYS A 8 -26.38 -31.84 11.87
CA LYS A 8 -25.69 -30.56 11.63
C LYS A 8 -24.65 -30.26 12.72
N SER A 9 -25.01 -30.39 13.99
CA SER A 9 -24.04 -30.14 15.08
C SER A 9 -22.91 -31.17 15.10
N LEU A 10 -23.17 -32.43 14.72
CA LEU A 10 -22.12 -33.43 14.57
C LEU A 10 -21.16 -33.08 13.42
N ALA A 11 -21.72 -32.74 12.26
CA ALA A 11 -20.97 -32.30 11.08
C ALA A 11 -20.05 -31.12 11.41
N GLU A 12 -20.57 -30.11 12.10
CA GLU A 12 -19.81 -28.94 12.55
C GLU A 12 -18.65 -29.34 13.48
N THR A 13 -18.93 -30.13 14.52
CA THR A 13 -17.88 -30.57 15.46
C THR A 13 -16.77 -31.35 14.76
N LEU A 14 -17.09 -32.16 13.74
CA LEU A 14 -16.09 -32.90 12.99
C LEU A 14 -15.17 -31.98 12.16
N ILE A 15 -15.64 -30.81 11.74
CA ILE A 15 -14.83 -29.79 11.08
C ILE A 15 -13.93 -29.09 12.10
N GLU A 16 -14.49 -28.64 13.21
CA GLU A 16 -13.77 -27.97 14.31
C GLU A 16 -12.66 -28.84 14.91
N GLU A 17 -12.92 -30.14 15.08
CA GLU A 17 -11.96 -31.11 15.64
C GLU A 17 -10.93 -31.60 14.62
N SER A 18 -11.08 -31.27 13.33
CA SER A 18 -10.19 -31.75 12.29
C SER A 18 -8.80 -31.09 12.39
N SER A 19 -7.76 -31.94 12.46
CA SER A 19 -6.35 -31.52 12.57
C SER A 19 -5.49 -31.98 11.39
N ALA A 20 -6.10 -32.54 10.35
CA ALA A 20 -5.41 -33.01 9.15
C ALA A 20 -6.22 -32.62 7.90
N PRO A 21 -5.56 -32.44 6.73
CA PRO A 21 -6.25 -32.28 5.47
C PRO A 21 -7.18 -33.48 5.23
N PHE A 22 -8.34 -33.24 4.61
CA PHE A 22 -9.30 -34.32 4.31
C PHE A 22 -10.05 -34.09 3.01
N SER A 23 -10.49 -35.17 2.37
CA SER A 23 -11.36 -35.09 1.18
C SER A 23 -12.85 -35.04 1.55
N THR A 24 -13.69 -34.63 0.59
CA THR A 24 -15.16 -34.68 0.75
C THR A 24 -15.63 -36.08 1.16
N GLU A 25 -15.10 -37.13 0.53
CA GLU A 25 -15.44 -38.53 0.78
C GLU A 25 -15.06 -38.95 2.20
N GLU A 26 -13.83 -38.63 2.63
CA GLU A 26 -13.35 -38.94 3.98
C GLU A 26 -14.21 -38.26 5.05
N TYR A 27 -14.61 -37.01 4.82
CA TYR A 27 -15.52 -36.29 5.72
C TYR A 27 -16.89 -36.98 5.78
N LEU A 28 -17.49 -37.31 4.63
CA LEU A 28 -18.79 -37.96 4.59
C LEU A 28 -18.76 -39.36 5.23
N GLU A 29 -17.65 -40.09 5.10
CA GLU A 29 -17.44 -41.36 5.80
C GLU A 29 -17.41 -41.16 7.30
N ARG A 30 -16.63 -40.19 7.81
CA ARG A 30 -16.61 -39.84 9.25
C ARG A 30 -17.98 -39.46 9.78
N VAL A 31 -18.76 -38.67 9.02
CA VAL A 31 -20.14 -38.32 9.39
C VAL A 31 -21.01 -39.56 9.48
N LYS A 32 -20.94 -40.48 8.51
CA LYS A 32 -21.72 -41.74 8.53
C LYS A 32 -21.32 -42.64 9.69
N ASP A 33 -20.03 -42.77 9.97
CA ASP A 33 -19.52 -43.62 11.06
C ASP A 33 -19.96 -43.11 12.44
N ASN A 34 -20.01 -41.78 12.60
CA ASN A 34 -20.45 -41.15 13.84
C ASN A 34 -21.98 -40.97 13.93
N TRP A 35 -22.70 -41.09 12.82
CA TRP A 35 -24.16 -40.96 12.76
C TRP A 35 -24.84 -42.32 12.62
N ARG A 36 -25.35 -42.85 13.74
CA ARG A 36 -25.95 -44.20 13.85
C ARG A 36 -27.29 -44.39 13.09
N ARG A 37 -27.71 -43.46 12.23
CA ARG A 37 -28.97 -43.52 11.46
C ARG A 37 -28.69 -43.36 9.97
N ARG A 38 -29.58 -43.89 9.13
CA ARG A 38 -29.48 -43.69 7.68
C ARG A 38 -29.64 -42.20 7.35
N ILE A 39 -28.73 -41.66 6.54
CA ILE A 39 -28.77 -40.28 6.05
C ILE A 39 -29.36 -40.28 4.64
N ALA A 40 -30.30 -39.36 4.37
CA ALA A 40 -30.88 -39.22 3.04
C ALA A 40 -29.82 -38.67 2.04
N PRO A 41 -29.82 -39.10 0.77
CA PRO A 41 -28.88 -38.60 -0.23
C PRO A 41 -28.87 -37.08 -0.38
N SER A 42 -30.04 -36.44 -0.33
CA SER A 42 -30.17 -34.97 -0.38
C SER A 42 -29.50 -34.26 0.80
N THR A 43 -29.52 -34.87 1.98
CA THR A 43 -28.85 -34.34 3.17
C THR A 43 -27.34 -34.49 3.07
N LEU A 44 -26.84 -35.60 2.49
CA LEU A 44 -25.41 -35.75 2.20
C LEU A 44 -24.93 -34.70 1.19
N GLU A 45 -25.73 -34.42 0.17
CA GLU A 45 -25.40 -33.37 -0.81
C GLU A 45 -25.33 -31.99 -0.18
N GLY A 46 -26.28 -31.66 0.71
CA GLY A 46 -26.23 -30.42 1.50
C GLY A 46 -24.99 -30.33 2.40
N LEU A 47 -24.53 -31.44 2.98
CA LEU A 47 -23.28 -31.46 3.76
C LEU A 47 -22.04 -31.23 2.89
N LYS A 48 -22.02 -31.71 1.64
CA LYS A 48 -20.92 -31.40 0.70
C LYS A 48 -20.88 -29.92 0.36
N GLN A 49 -22.05 -29.36 0.05
CA GLN A 49 -22.16 -27.93 -0.28
C GLN A 49 -21.70 -27.06 0.89
N ASN A 50 -22.03 -27.43 2.13
CA ASN A 50 -21.55 -26.73 3.33
C ASN A 50 -20.03 -26.72 3.49
N LEU A 51 -19.29 -27.70 2.93
CA LEU A 51 -17.82 -27.70 3.01
C LEU A 51 -17.19 -26.62 2.13
N GLN A 52 -17.77 -26.36 0.94
CA GLN A 52 -17.24 -25.41 -0.03
C GLN A 52 -17.17 -24.00 0.54
N ASP A 53 -18.23 -23.58 1.24
CA ASP A 53 -18.34 -22.22 1.79
C ASP A 53 -18.02 -22.14 3.29
N HIS A 54 -17.45 -23.20 3.87
CA HIS A 54 -17.23 -23.24 5.32
C HIS A 54 -16.17 -22.22 5.75
N HIS A 55 -16.49 -21.39 6.74
CA HIS A 55 -15.58 -20.34 7.24
C HIS A 55 -14.30 -20.93 7.87
N LEU A 56 -14.37 -22.11 8.50
CA LEU A 56 -13.23 -22.84 9.08
C LEU A 56 -12.45 -23.75 8.10
N LEU A 57 -12.78 -23.75 6.81
CA LEU A 57 -12.09 -24.58 5.82
C LEU A 57 -11.51 -23.73 4.70
N ILE A 58 -10.33 -24.15 4.24
CA ILE A 58 -9.68 -23.65 3.03
C ILE A 58 -9.69 -24.79 2.01
N GLU A 59 -10.33 -24.58 0.86
CA GLU A 59 -10.30 -25.56 -0.23
C GLU A 59 -8.89 -25.62 -0.85
N THR A 60 -8.43 -26.82 -1.19
CA THR A 60 -7.15 -27.04 -1.86
C THR A 60 -7.34 -27.19 -3.37
N PRO A 61 -6.31 -26.93 -4.19
CA PRO A 61 -6.38 -27.15 -5.64
C PRO A 61 -6.75 -28.58 -6.02
N GLU A 62 -6.39 -29.56 -5.18
CA GLU A 62 -6.63 -30.99 -5.37
C GLU A 62 -8.08 -31.42 -5.02
N GLY A 63 -8.93 -30.50 -4.58
CA GLY A 63 -10.33 -30.78 -4.21
C GLY A 63 -10.52 -31.34 -2.79
N GLY A 64 -9.49 -31.26 -1.94
CA GLY A 64 -9.57 -31.50 -0.50
C GLY A 64 -9.72 -30.22 0.32
N TYR A 65 -9.82 -30.35 1.64
CA TYR A 65 -10.00 -29.24 2.58
C TYR A 65 -8.89 -29.21 3.63
N LEU A 66 -8.35 -28.02 3.88
CA LEU A 66 -7.45 -27.71 4.98
C LEU A 66 -8.26 -27.12 6.14
N PRO A 67 -8.26 -27.76 7.33
CA PRO A 67 -8.84 -27.16 8.52
C PRO A 67 -8.07 -25.90 8.94
N TYR A 68 -8.78 -24.84 9.29
CA TYR A 68 -8.17 -23.60 9.79
C TYR A 68 -7.23 -23.86 10.98
N ARG A 69 -7.60 -24.78 11.87
CA ARG A 69 -6.76 -25.18 12.99
C ARG A 69 -5.36 -25.60 12.55
N LEU A 70 -5.25 -26.47 11.55
CA LEU A 70 -3.98 -26.93 10.99
C LEU A 70 -3.19 -25.76 10.37
N VAL A 71 -3.89 -24.86 9.68
CA VAL A 71 -3.29 -23.67 9.07
C VAL A 71 -2.66 -22.81 10.17
N LEU A 72 -3.41 -22.48 11.20
CA LEU A 72 -2.96 -21.65 12.32
C LEU A 72 -1.86 -22.30 13.15
N GLU A 73 -1.87 -23.62 13.33
CA GLU A 73 -0.75 -24.35 13.95
C GLU A 73 0.55 -24.16 13.16
N ARG A 74 0.47 -24.05 11.83
CA ARG A 74 1.63 -23.81 10.97
C ARG A 74 2.02 -22.34 10.88
N ILE A 75 1.07 -21.40 10.80
CA ILE A 75 1.38 -20.00 10.43
C ILE A 75 0.93 -18.95 11.44
N GLY A 76 0.28 -19.30 12.54
CA GLY A 76 -0.18 -18.34 13.55
C GLY A 76 0.95 -17.58 14.26
N HIS A 77 2.17 -18.10 14.17
CA HIS A 77 3.38 -17.44 14.67
C HIS A 77 3.94 -16.37 13.72
N VAL A 78 3.44 -16.30 12.47
CA VAL A 78 3.88 -15.30 11.49
C VAL A 78 3.43 -13.91 11.98
N PRO A 79 4.37 -12.96 12.16
CA PRO A 79 4.02 -11.65 12.72
C PRO A 79 3.39 -10.71 11.69
N LEU A 80 2.41 -9.94 12.14
CA LEU A 80 1.83 -8.78 11.45
C LEU A 80 2.48 -7.48 11.92
N LEU A 81 2.67 -6.56 10.98
CA LEU A 81 3.23 -5.23 11.18
C LEU A 81 2.10 -4.22 11.28
N ILE A 82 2.05 -3.51 12.41
CA ILE A 82 1.08 -2.45 12.66
C ILE A 82 1.81 -1.11 12.67
N LYS A 83 1.50 -0.28 11.68
CA LYS A 83 2.03 1.08 11.55
C LYS A 83 0.93 2.08 11.87
N PHE A 84 1.32 3.12 12.58
CA PHE A 84 0.38 4.16 12.99
C PHE A 84 0.45 5.36 12.05
N SER A 85 -0.73 5.80 11.62
CA SER A 85 -0.90 7.06 10.90
C SER A 85 -0.57 8.27 11.78
N ALA A 86 -0.35 9.44 11.16
CA ALA A 86 -0.17 10.69 11.90
C ALA A 86 -1.37 11.01 12.82
N MET A 87 -2.57 10.63 12.38
CA MET A 87 -3.82 10.82 13.14
C MET A 87 -3.84 9.93 14.39
N GLU A 88 -3.54 8.64 14.24
CA GLU A 88 -3.44 7.68 15.35
C GLU A 88 -2.41 8.11 16.40
N TRP A 89 -1.24 8.58 15.94
CA TRP A 89 -0.21 9.14 16.81
C TRP A 89 -0.69 10.38 17.58
N GLN A 90 -1.37 11.30 16.91
CA GLN A 90 -1.88 12.53 17.53
C GLN A 90 -2.95 12.23 18.59
N ARG A 91 -3.82 11.25 18.31
CA ARG A 91 -4.88 10.82 19.23
C ARG A 91 -4.42 9.79 20.25
N GLN A 92 -3.21 9.23 20.09
CA GLN A 92 -2.64 8.15 20.90
C GLN A 92 -3.52 6.90 20.93
N VAL A 93 -4.06 6.55 19.76
CA VAL A 93 -4.92 5.38 19.58
C VAL A 93 -4.42 4.53 18.42
N PHE A 94 -4.81 3.27 18.42
CA PHE A 94 -4.55 2.30 17.36
C PHE A 94 -5.88 1.74 16.83
N ILE A 95 -6.01 1.68 15.50
CA ILE A 95 -7.16 1.12 14.77
C ILE A 95 -6.70 -0.14 14.00
N PRO A 96 -7.13 -1.36 14.38
CA PRO A 96 -6.72 -2.60 13.73
C PRO A 96 -7.13 -2.66 12.26
N GLY A 97 -8.43 -2.55 11.97
CA GLY A 97 -8.94 -2.67 10.60
C GLY A 97 -8.34 -3.86 9.85
N HIS A 98 -7.91 -3.65 8.61
CA HIS A 98 -7.25 -4.64 7.77
C HIS A 98 -5.80 -4.97 8.19
N GLN A 99 -5.20 -4.25 9.16
CA GLN A 99 -3.83 -4.52 9.61
C GLN A 99 -3.71 -5.85 10.39
N VAL A 100 -4.82 -6.44 10.82
CA VAL A 100 -4.86 -7.76 11.47
C VAL A 100 -5.31 -8.90 10.54
N ILE A 101 -5.61 -8.59 9.27
CA ILE A 101 -5.88 -9.60 8.25
C ILE A 101 -4.56 -10.32 7.90
N PRO A 102 -4.55 -11.66 7.73
CA PRO A 102 -5.72 -12.55 7.65
C PRO A 102 -6.08 -13.28 8.95
N PHE A 103 -5.57 -12.83 10.10
CA PHE A 103 -5.76 -13.52 11.37
C PHE A 103 -7.01 -13.08 12.15
N LEU A 104 -7.91 -12.35 11.50
CA LEU A 104 -9.23 -12.02 12.05
C LEU A 104 -10.27 -13.03 11.58
N SER A 105 -10.94 -13.69 12.52
CA SER A 105 -12.03 -14.63 12.20
C SER A 105 -13.24 -13.91 11.65
N GLY A 106 -13.84 -14.45 10.59
CA GLY A 106 -15.09 -13.94 10.00
C GLY A 106 -16.29 -13.93 10.96
N GLU A 107 -16.20 -14.64 12.10
CA GLU A 107 -17.20 -14.60 13.17
C GLU A 107 -17.02 -13.41 14.13
N LEU A 108 -15.89 -12.72 14.07
CA LEU A 108 -15.55 -11.60 14.94
C LEU A 108 -15.88 -10.27 14.28
N SER A 109 -16.51 -9.40 15.07
CA SER A 109 -16.72 -7.99 14.75
C SER A 109 -15.44 -7.17 14.92
N GLU A 110 -15.48 -5.91 14.50
CA GLU A 110 -14.35 -4.98 14.62
C GLU A 110 -13.96 -4.70 16.09
N GLU A 111 -14.90 -4.87 17.03
CA GLU A 111 -14.67 -4.56 18.46
C GLU A 111 -14.18 -5.74 19.30
N ASP A 112 -14.19 -6.96 18.74
CA ASP A 112 -13.83 -8.18 19.46
C ASP A 112 -12.33 -8.37 19.75
N PRO A 113 -11.38 -8.02 18.84
CA PRO A 113 -9.97 -8.30 19.02
C PRO A 113 -9.41 -7.88 20.38
N VAL A 114 -8.43 -8.62 20.89
CA VAL A 114 -7.79 -8.29 22.18
C VAL A 114 -6.28 -8.37 22.03
N PHE A 115 -5.59 -7.31 22.42
CA PHE A 115 -4.13 -7.21 22.31
C PHE A 115 -3.49 -7.27 23.69
N HIS A 116 -2.50 -8.13 23.86
CA HIS A 116 -1.75 -8.28 25.11
C HIS A 116 -0.27 -8.05 24.87
N ASP A 117 0.42 -7.37 25.78
CA ASP A 117 1.88 -7.29 25.71
C ASP A 117 2.54 -8.66 26.02
N VAL A 118 3.84 -8.76 25.83
CA VAL A 118 4.61 -9.98 26.16
C VAL A 118 4.48 -10.39 27.64
N GLY A 119 4.16 -9.45 28.52
CA GLY A 119 3.89 -9.68 29.94
C GLY A 119 2.45 -10.08 30.25
N GLY A 120 1.57 -10.21 29.24
CA GLY A 120 0.16 -10.57 29.40
C GLY A 120 -0.75 -9.41 29.79
N ARG A 121 -0.29 -8.15 29.76
CA ARG A 121 -1.12 -6.99 30.05
C ARG A 121 -1.93 -6.59 28.83
N GLU A 122 -3.24 -6.50 29.01
CA GLU A 122 -4.17 -6.10 27.95
C GLU A 122 -4.08 -4.60 27.64
N MET A 123 -4.02 -4.27 26.35
CA MET A 123 -4.15 -2.90 25.86
C MET A 123 -5.60 -2.45 26.00
N LYS A 124 -5.82 -1.32 26.68
CA LYS A 124 -7.16 -0.83 27.00
C LYS A 124 -7.92 -0.40 25.74
N LYS A 125 -9.17 -0.82 25.62
CA LYS A 125 -10.11 -0.35 24.59
C LYS A 125 -10.69 1.03 24.95
N LYS A 126 -10.87 1.88 23.95
CA LYS A 126 -11.55 3.18 23.99
C LYS A 126 -12.61 3.21 22.89
N ARG A 127 -13.67 4.00 23.07
CA ARG A 127 -14.58 4.34 21.98
C ARG A 127 -14.40 5.79 21.58
N GLU A 128 -14.21 6.01 20.29
CA GLU A 128 -14.00 7.34 19.73
C GLU A 128 -14.78 7.53 18.42
N SER A 129 -15.18 8.77 18.17
CA SER A 129 -15.86 9.16 16.92
C SER A 129 -14.87 9.78 15.95
N PHE A 130 -14.94 9.34 14.70
CA PHE A 130 -14.12 9.83 13.59
C PHE A 130 -14.99 10.32 12.44
N TYR A 131 -14.48 11.20 11.60
CA TYR A 131 -15.07 11.36 10.27
C TYR A 131 -14.76 10.11 9.46
N ILE A 132 -15.71 9.65 8.63
CA ILE A 132 -15.51 8.42 7.84
C ILE A 132 -14.24 8.51 7.00
N GLU A 133 -13.99 9.66 6.38
CA GLU A 133 -12.79 9.93 5.57
C GLU A 133 -11.46 9.82 6.35
N GLU A 134 -11.46 10.01 7.67
CA GLU A 134 -10.24 9.90 8.49
C GLU A 134 -9.80 8.44 8.70
N VAL A 135 -10.74 7.49 8.57
CA VAL A 135 -10.53 6.10 9.00
C VAL A 135 -10.88 5.06 7.94
N LEU A 136 -11.52 5.46 6.84
CA LEU A 136 -11.95 4.57 5.77
C LEU A 136 -10.83 3.67 5.25
N THR A 137 -9.62 4.22 5.11
CA THR A 137 -8.43 3.50 4.64
C THR A 137 -8.09 2.31 5.53
N HIS A 138 -8.39 2.34 6.83
CA HIS A 138 -8.14 1.21 7.73
C HIS A 138 -9.04 0.01 7.42
N PHE A 139 -10.14 0.20 6.70
CA PHE A 139 -11.11 -0.86 6.39
C PHE A 139 -11.18 -1.17 4.89
N GLU A 140 -10.25 -0.64 4.09
CA GLU A 140 -10.25 -0.78 2.63
C GLU A 140 -10.21 -2.24 2.15
N TYR A 141 -9.42 -3.08 2.84
CA TYR A 141 -9.31 -4.51 2.54
C TYR A 141 -10.12 -5.40 3.50
N ALA A 142 -11.01 -4.82 4.31
CA ALA A 142 -11.80 -5.56 5.27
C ALA A 142 -13.10 -6.09 4.63
N GLY A 143 -13.42 -7.36 4.88
CA GLY A 143 -14.74 -7.91 4.55
C GLY A 143 -15.87 -7.19 5.28
N GLU A 144 -17.11 -7.30 4.76
CA GLU A 144 -18.28 -6.59 5.31
C GLU A 144 -18.50 -6.88 6.80
N THR A 145 -18.20 -8.10 7.25
CA THR A 145 -18.28 -8.52 8.67
C THR A 145 -17.35 -7.77 9.60
N HIS A 146 -16.28 -7.19 9.06
CA HIS A 146 -15.27 -6.43 9.81
C HIS A 146 -15.41 -4.92 9.62
N PHE A 147 -16.37 -4.49 8.81
CA PHE A 147 -16.67 -3.08 8.64
C PHE A 147 -17.51 -2.58 9.83
N PRO A 148 -17.24 -1.40 10.39
CA PRO A 148 -17.97 -0.93 11.57
C PRO A 148 -19.40 -0.48 11.23
N ASP A 149 -20.38 -0.99 11.96
CA ASP A 149 -21.81 -0.72 11.73
C ASP A 149 -22.30 0.64 12.27
N ARG A 150 -21.54 1.26 13.19
CA ARG A 150 -21.98 2.44 13.94
C ARG A 150 -21.73 3.75 13.19
N ILE A 151 -22.41 3.90 12.06
CA ILE A 151 -22.28 5.06 11.16
C ILE A 151 -23.39 6.08 11.43
N ARG A 152 -22.98 7.33 11.66
CA ARG A 152 -23.86 8.50 11.77
C ARG A 152 -23.81 9.30 10.47
N ILE A 153 -24.72 8.99 9.56
CA ILE A 153 -24.80 9.62 8.25
C ILE A 153 -25.32 11.06 8.39
N ASN A 154 -24.61 12.01 7.78
CA ASN A 154 -25.09 13.38 7.63
C ASN A 154 -25.69 13.58 6.24
N GLU A 155 -27.01 13.46 6.13
CA GLU A 155 -27.74 13.54 4.84
C GLU A 155 -27.56 14.87 4.10
N ARG A 156 -27.21 15.95 4.80
CA ARG A 156 -27.02 17.29 4.18
C ARG A 156 -25.59 17.51 3.69
N LEU A 157 -24.60 16.87 4.32
CA LEU A 157 -23.19 17.00 4.02
C LEU A 157 -22.52 15.63 4.23
N PRO A 158 -22.54 14.72 3.23
CA PRO A 158 -22.04 13.36 3.36
C PRO A 158 -20.60 13.26 3.90
N GLY A 159 -19.69 14.17 3.52
CA GLY A 159 -18.33 14.24 4.05
C GLY A 159 -18.21 14.63 5.53
N LYS A 160 -19.32 15.00 6.18
CA LYS A 160 -19.38 15.22 7.64
C LYS A 160 -20.03 14.05 8.38
N SER A 161 -20.25 12.93 7.71
CA SER A 161 -20.70 11.70 8.34
C SER A 161 -19.60 11.18 9.27
N LYS A 162 -20.02 10.62 10.40
CA LYS A 162 -19.10 10.11 11.42
C LYS A 162 -19.30 8.63 11.63
N ILE A 163 -18.27 7.99 12.14
CA ILE A 163 -18.28 6.58 12.54
C ILE A 163 -17.74 6.46 13.97
N ASP A 164 -18.44 5.69 14.80
CA ASP A 164 -18.00 5.41 16.16
C ASP A 164 -17.22 4.09 16.16
N LEU A 165 -15.94 4.14 16.51
CA LEU A 165 -15.04 2.99 16.48
C LEU A 165 -14.59 2.60 17.88
N THR A 166 -14.41 1.29 18.08
CA THR A 166 -13.59 0.77 19.16
C THR A 166 -12.12 0.85 18.72
N VAL A 167 -11.29 1.51 19.53
CA VAL A 167 -9.86 1.74 19.28
C VAL A 167 -9.04 1.34 20.50
N TRP A 168 -7.74 1.15 20.36
CA TRP A 168 -6.87 0.71 21.44
C TRP A 168 -5.94 1.83 21.92
N ASP A 169 -5.80 1.95 23.23
CA ASP A 169 -5.13 3.05 23.90
C ASP A 169 -3.60 2.89 23.90
N LEU A 170 -2.90 3.75 23.16
CA LEU A 170 -1.44 3.79 23.13
C LEU A 170 -0.83 4.70 24.20
N SER A 171 -1.62 5.52 24.90
CA SER A 171 -1.11 6.57 25.81
C SER A 171 -0.09 6.03 26.81
N SER A 172 -0.39 4.90 27.44
CA SER A 172 0.51 4.29 28.45
C SER A 172 1.88 3.85 27.88
N LEU A 173 1.92 3.36 26.64
CA LEU A 173 3.16 2.96 25.97
C LEU A 173 4.00 4.16 25.56
N ILE A 174 3.34 5.25 25.15
CA ILE A 174 3.99 6.50 24.74
C ILE A 174 4.53 7.25 25.96
N GLU A 175 3.72 7.40 27.01
CA GLU A 175 4.09 8.11 28.24
C GLU A 175 5.23 7.43 28.99
N SER A 176 5.29 6.10 28.96
CA SER A 176 6.41 5.32 29.53
C SER A 176 7.69 5.37 28.70
N GLY A 177 7.63 5.91 27.47
CA GLY A 177 8.75 5.97 26.53
C GLY A 177 9.07 4.64 25.85
N ALA A 178 8.22 3.61 26.03
CA ALA A 178 8.37 2.30 25.40
C ALA A 178 8.12 2.37 23.89
N LEU A 179 7.14 3.16 23.45
CA LEU A 179 6.80 3.37 22.05
C LEU A 179 7.17 4.80 21.62
N LYS A 180 8.03 4.95 20.60
CA LYS A 180 8.52 6.25 20.11
C LYS A 180 8.06 6.51 18.67
N SER A 181 8.10 7.78 18.26
CA SER A 181 7.74 8.17 16.90
C SER A 181 8.59 7.43 15.86
N GLY A 182 7.90 6.78 14.92
CA GLY A 182 8.47 5.95 13.87
C GLY A 182 8.57 4.46 14.22
N ASP A 183 8.37 4.09 15.49
CA ASP A 183 8.22 2.68 15.88
C ASP A 183 6.87 2.13 15.42
N ALA A 184 6.79 0.81 15.34
CA ALA A 184 5.60 0.05 14.98
C ALA A 184 5.27 -0.97 16.08
N LEU A 185 4.17 -1.71 15.93
CA LEU A 185 3.96 -2.96 16.69
C LEU A 185 4.19 -4.16 15.80
N LYS A 186 4.77 -5.19 16.39
CA LYS A 186 4.82 -6.53 15.85
C LYS A 186 3.80 -7.38 16.60
N VAL A 187 2.85 -7.94 15.86
CA VAL A 187 1.68 -8.60 16.42
C VAL A 187 1.62 -10.05 15.96
N THR A 188 1.41 -10.98 16.87
CA THR A 188 1.26 -12.41 16.58
C THR A 188 -0.06 -12.93 17.11
N LEU A 189 -0.64 -13.89 16.40
CA LEU A 189 -1.90 -14.49 16.80
C LEU A 189 -1.68 -15.51 17.93
N GLN A 190 -2.51 -15.44 18.97
CA GLN A 190 -2.51 -16.39 20.09
C GLN A 190 -3.74 -17.31 20.04
N ASP A 191 -4.90 -16.75 19.72
CA ASP A 191 -6.15 -17.50 19.62
C ASP A 191 -7.04 -16.87 18.53
N TYR A 192 -7.29 -17.63 17.47
CA TYR A 192 -8.07 -17.18 16.32
C TYR A 192 -9.55 -16.99 16.61
N HIS A 193 -10.15 -17.95 17.33
CA HIS A 193 -11.58 -17.95 17.57
C HIS A 193 -12.00 -16.80 18.49
N THR A 194 -11.14 -16.43 19.44
CA THR A 194 -11.37 -15.32 20.36
C THR A 194 -10.68 -14.02 19.95
N GLY A 195 -9.98 -14.00 18.81
CA GLY A 195 -9.28 -12.81 18.31
C GLY A 195 -8.21 -12.27 19.26
N ARG A 196 -7.48 -13.15 19.95
CA ARG A 196 -6.42 -12.75 20.87
C ARG A 196 -5.08 -12.66 20.16
N PHE A 197 -4.44 -11.53 20.35
CA PHE A 197 -3.14 -11.19 19.78
C PHE A 197 -2.15 -10.83 20.88
N GLN A 198 -0.89 -11.21 20.67
CA GLN A 198 0.23 -10.71 21.46
C GLN A 198 0.96 -9.65 20.64
N PHE A 199 1.34 -8.54 21.27
CA PHE A 199 2.13 -7.49 20.65
C PHE A 199 3.46 -7.24 21.38
N GLU A 200 4.46 -6.85 20.60
CA GLU A 200 5.71 -6.28 21.07
C GLU A 200 6.02 -4.98 20.31
N ILE A 201 6.81 -4.09 20.93
CA ILE A 201 7.29 -2.89 20.25
C ILE A 201 8.27 -3.30 19.17
N TYR A 202 8.10 -2.78 17.97
CA TYR A 202 9.00 -3.01 16.86
C TYR A 202 9.75 -1.72 16.52
N PRO A 203 11.02 -1.57 16.98
CA PRO A 203 11.76 -0.33 16.82
C PRO A 203 12.02 0.00 15.36
N LYS A 204 11.99 1.28 15.01
CA LYS A 204 12.25 1.73 13.62
C LYS A 204 13.60 1.28 13.06
N GLU A 205 14.62 1.15 13.91
CA GLU A 205 15.94 0.66 13.49
C GLU A 205 15.91 -0.82 13.10
N GLU A 206 15.10 -1.63 13.78
CA GLU A 206 14.92 -3.04 13.48
C GLU A 206 14.09 -3.22 12.20
N LEU A 207 12.97 -2.46 12.10
CA LEU A 207 12.16 -2.38 10.89
C LEU A 207 12.99 -2.07 9.64
N ARG A 208 13.93 -1.10 9.75
CA ARG A 208 14.85 -0.75 8.65
C ARG A 208 15.79 -1.89 8.26
N ARG A 209 16.26 -2.69 9.22
CA ARG A 209 17.16 -3.82 8.96
C ARG A 209 16.43 -4.97 8.27
N ASP A 210 15.17 -5.17 8.62
CA ASP A 210 14.36 -6.27 8.10
C ASP A 210 13.72 -5.98 6.74
N ARG A 211 13.84 -4.76 6.22
CA ARG A 211 13.23 -4.33 4.94
C ARG A 211 13.53 -5.26 3.76
N LEU A 212 14.77 -5.73 3.62
CA LEU A 212 15.15 -6.64 2.53
C LEU A 212 14.53 -8.04 2.72
N ARG A 213 14.49 -8.55 3.94
CA ARG A 213 13.86 -9.83 4.27
C ARG A 213 12.36 -9.77 4.05
N LEU A 214 11.73 -8.66 4.39
CA LEU A 214 10.31 -8.40 4.14
C LEU A 214 9.99 -8.37 2.64
N ARG A 215 10.80 -7.67 1.83
CA ARG A 215 10.63 -7.69 0.36
C ARG A 215 10.77 -9.10 -0.21
N ALA A 216 11.76 -9.87 0.24
CA ALA A 216 11.91 -11.26 -0.18
C ALA A 216 10.69 -12.12 0.20
N PHE A 217 10.10 -11.88 1.38
CA PHE A 217 8.86 -12.53 1.80
C PHE A 217 7.67 -12.15 0.90
N HIS A 218 7.47 -10.87 0.58
CA HIS A 218 6.39 -10.44 -0.32
C HIS A 218 6.51 -11.08 -1.72
N VAL A 219 7.72 -11.11 -2.28
CA VAL A 219 7.97 -11.75 -3.59
C VAL A 219 7.69 -13.25 -3.54
N ALA A 220 8.09 -13.94 -2.46
CA ALA A 220 7.77 -15.35 -2.29
C ALA A 220 6.26 -15.60 -2.18
N LEU A 221 5.56 -14.73 -1.44
CA LEU A 221 4.12 -14.83 -1.22
C LEU A 221 3.34 -14.57 -2.51
N GLU A 222 3.70 -13.53 -3.28
CA GLU A 222 3.09 -13.21 -4.58
C GLU A 222 3.28 -14.35 -5.59
N ASN A 223 4.51 -14.88 -5.71
CA ASN A 223 4.77 -16.03 -6.59
C ASN A 223 3.96 -17.27 -6.19
N THR A 224 3.75 -17.47 -4.88
CA THR A 224 2.92 -18.57 -4.37
C THR A 224 1.45 -18.35 -4.71
N MET A 225 0.92 -17.14 -4.50
CA MET A 225 -0.45 -16.76 -4.87
C MET A 225 -0.69 -16.94 -6.38
N LYS A 226 0.25 -16.48 -7.21
CA LYS A 226 0.19 -16.62 -8.68
C LYS A 226 0.13 -18.09 -9.11
N ARG A 227 1.03 -18.93 -8.57
CA ARG A 227 1.02 -20.37 -8.86
C ARG A 227 -0.31 -21.02 -8.45
N GLN A 228 -0.82 -20.69 -7.26
CA GLN A 228 -2.09 -21.23 -6.78
C GLN A 228 -3.27 -20.81 -7.67
N TRP A 229 -3.25 -19.59 -8.20
CA TRP A 229 -4.24 -19.14 -9.17
C TRP A 229 -4.16 -19.92 -10.49
N GLU A 230 -2.95 -20.13 -11.02
CA GLU A 230 -2.70 -20.89 -12.24
C GLU A 230 -3.12 -22.37 -12.11
N GLU A 231 -2.88 -22.98 -10.95
CA GLU A 231 -3.19 -24.39 -10.67
C GLU A 231 -4.66 -24.61 -10.26
N GLY A 232 -5.22 -23.71 -9.44
CA GLY A 232 -6.56 -23.84 -8.85
C GLY A 232 -7.69 -23.28 -9.71
N GLY A 233 -7.36 -22.48 -10.73
CA GLY A 233 -8.31 -21.73 -11.55
C GLY A 233 -8.98 -20.59 -10.78
N SER A 234 -9.94 -19.94 -11.45
CA SER A 234 -10.73 -18.82 -10.90
C SER A 234 -11.81 -19.34 -9.94
N LYS A 235 -11.43 -19.99 -8.83
CA LYS A 235 -12.37 -20.36 -7.77
C LYS A 235 -12.61 -19.15 -6.84
N PRO A 236 -13.85 -18.95 -6.37
CA PRO A 236 -14.20 -17.80 -5.54
C PRO A 236 -13.65 -17.97 -4.12
N VAL A 237 -12.44 -17.46 -3.86
CA VAL A 237 -11.82 -17.44 -2.53
C VAL A 237 -11.52 -16.00 -2.15
N GLY A 238 -12.06 -15.55 -1.02
CA GLY A 238 -11.79 -14.21 -0.49
C GLY A 238 -10.32 -14.00 -0.11
N LEU A 239 -9.92 -12.74 -0.08
CA LEU A 239 -8.56 -12.25 0.18
C LEU A 239 -7.94 -12.88 1.44
N GLU A 240 -8.69 -12.98 2.52
CA GLU A 240 -8.19 -13.53 3.79
C GLU A 240 -7.79 -15.01 3.66
N LYS A 241 -8.64 -15.81 3.00
CA LYS A 241 -8.37 -17.23 2.77
C LYS A 241 -7.23 -17.42 1.78
N GLN A 242 -7.14 -16.61 0.73
CA GLN A 242 -6.02 -16.67 -0.23
C GLN A 242 -4.68 -16.39 0.46
N LEU A 243 -4.62 -15.37 1.34
CA LEU A 243 -3.41 -15.06 2.10
C LEU A 243 -3.01 -16.23 3.00
N LEU A 244 -3.95 -16.80 3.76
CA LEU A 244 -3.65 -17.93 4.65
C LEU A 244 -3.18 -19.16 3.87
N GLN A 245 -3.83 -19.47 2.76
CA GLN A 245 -3.45 -20.57 1.88
C GLN A 245 -2.02 -20.36 1.32
N SER A 246 -1.70 -19.13 0.94
CA SER A 246 -0.42 -18.79 0.35
C SER A 246 0.70 -18.82 1.37
N ILE A 247 0.49 -18.24 2.57
CA ILE A 247 1.46 -18.30 3.67
C ILE A 247 1.65 -19.76 4.10
N PHE A 248 0.57 -20.55 4.19
CA PHE A 248 0.65 -21.97 4.54
C PHE A 248 1.50 -22.79 3.55
N ALA A 249 1.40 -22.47 2.26
CA ALA A 249 2.12 -23.16 1.19
C ALA A 249 3.61 -22.78 1.09
N LEU A 250 4.06 -21.74 1.78
CA LEU A 250 5.48 -21.38 1.81
C LEU A 250 6.34 -22.48 2.45
N ASP A 251 7.59 -22.55 1.99
CA ASP A 251 8.59 -23.46 2.56
C ASP A 251 8.92 -23.09 4.01
N LYS A 252 9.33 -24.07 4.80
CA LYS A 252 9.63 -23.87 6.25
C LYS A 252 10.65 -22.75 6.49
N ASP A 253 11.62 -22.59 5.60
CA ASP A 253 12.66 -21.57 5.71
C ASP A 253 12.12 -20.16 5.44
N GLN A 254 10.97 -20.05 4.77
CA GLN A 254 10.27 -18.80 4.45
C GLN A 254 9.20 -18.44 5.50
N LEU A 255 8.84 -19.35 6.40
CA LEU A 255 7.84 -19.16 7.46
C LEU A 255 8.36 -18.39 8.69
N ASN A 256 9.60 -17.92 8.67
CA ASN A 256 10.14 -17.03 9.70
C ASN A 256 10.42 -15.61 9.16
N PRO A 257 9.40 -14.92 8.59
CA PRO A 257 9.58 -13.59 8.06
C PRO A 257 9.64 -12.53 9.18
N PRO A 258 10.17 -11.34 8.90
CA PRO A 258 9.83 -10.15 9.67
C PRO A 258 8.33 -9.90 9.71
N ALA A 259 7.90 -8.99 10.59
CA ALA A 259 6.51 -8.53 10.60
C ALA A 259 6.14 -7.89 9.25
N PHE A 260 5.02 -8.31 8.66
CA PHE A 260 4.53 -7.80 7.37
C PHE A 260 3.15 -7.15 7.49
N SER A 261 2.83 -6.23 6.59
CA SER A 261 1.53 -5.55 6.51
C SER A 261 0.84 -5.93 5.21
N LEU A 262 -0.48 -6.11 5.25
CA LEU A 262 -1.29 -6.31 4.04
C LEU A 262 -1.17 -5.11 3.09
N THR A 263 -1.20 -3.87 3.60
CA THR A 263 -1.06 -2.67 2.77
C THR A 263 0.27 -2.69 2.01
N GLU A 264 1.37 -2.94 2.73
CA GLU A 264 2.70 -2.99 2.12
C GLU A 264 2.86 -4.16 1.15
N LEU A 265 2.16 -5.27 1.38
CA LEU A 265 2.11 -6.38 0.44
C LEU A 265 1.43 -5.92 -0.86
N VAL A 266 0.22 -5.37 -0.77
CA VAL A 266 -0.57 -4.89 -1.92
C VAL A 266 0.19 -3.83 -2.71
N GLU A 267 0.77 -2.83 -2.05
CA GLU A 267 1.61 -1.78 -2.65
C GLU A 267 2.87 -2.34 -3.36
N SER A 268 3.24 -3.60 -3.08
CA SER A 268 4.46 -4.22 -3.58
C SER A 268 4.23 -5.31 -4.62
N LEU A 269 2.98 -5.58 -4.99
CA LEU A 269 2.63 -6.56 -6.01
C LEU A 269 3.01 -6.04 -7.41
N ASN A 270 3.56 -6.93 -8.23
CA ASN A 270 4.00 -6.64 -9.59
C ASN A 270 3.24 -7.47 -10.64
N HIS A 271 2.59 -8.56 -10.24
CA HIS A 271 1.93 -9.52 -11.12
C HIS A 271 0.47 -9.77 -10.75
N LEU A 272 0.11 -9.47 -9.50
CA LEU A 272 -1.25 -9.59 -8.99
C LEU A 272 -1.82 -8.21 -8.66
N SER A 273 -3.13 -8.09 -8.74
CA SER A 273 -3.88 -6.95 -8.22
C SER A 273 -5.03 -7.45 -7.35
N VAL A 274 -5.63 -6.54 -6.58
CA VAL A 274 -6.85 -6.82 -5.84
C VAL A 274 -8.04 -6.58 -6.78
N TYR A 275 -9.01 -7.47 -6.78
CA TYR A 275 -10.26 -7.37 -7.52
C TYR A 275 -11.44 -7.48 -6.56
N ARG A 276 -12.54 -6.83 -6.93
CA ARG A 276 -13.82 -6.95 -6.24
C ARG A 276 -14.84 -7.64 -7.14
N GLY A 277 -15.36 -8.77 -6.66
CA GLY A 277 -16.45 -9.52 -7.28
C GLY A 277 -17.64 -9.65 -6.33
N ALA A 278 -18.86 -9.77 -6.88
CA ALA A 278 -20.08 -9.93 -6.09
C ALA A 278 -20.07 -11.24 -5.27
N ASP A 279 -19.52 -12.31 -5.83
CA ASP A 279 -19.51 -13.65 -5.21
C ASP A 279 -18.27 -13.88 -4.33
N ARG A 280 -17.19 -13.11 -4.55
CA ARG A 280 -15.86 -13.34 -3.95
C ARG A 280 -15.49 -12.34 -2.88
N GLY A 281 -16.16 -11.19 -2.85
CA GLY A 281 -15.67 -10.02 -2.16
C GLY A 281 -14.36 -9.54 -2.78
N LEU A 282 -13.42 -9.11 -1.93
CA LEU A 282 -12.06 -8.76 -2.33
C LEU A 282 -11.22 -10.02 -2.47
N HIS A 283 -10.37 -10.08 -3.50
CA HIS A 283 -9.44 -11.19 -3.72
C HIS A 283 -8.29 -10.77 -4.64
N PHE A 284 -7.18 -11.51 -4.61
CA PHE A 284 -6.05 -11.36 -5.53
C PHE A 284 -6.28 -12.15 -6.81
N ALA A 285 -5.94 -11.52 -7.94
CA ALA A 285 -5.89 -12.16 -9.25
C ALA A 285 -4.77 -11.55 -10.11
N PRO A 286 -4.27 -12.25 -11.15
CA PRO A 286 -3.31 -11.70 -12.10
C PRO A 286 -3.80 -10.43 -12.77
N LEU A 287 -2.91 -9.47 -13.01
CA LEU A 287 -3.21 -8.20 -13.71
C LEU A 287 -3.84 -8.43 -15.08
N GLU A 288 -3.43 -9.50 -15.77
CA GLU A 288 -3.92 -9.85 -17.10
C GLU A 288 -5.19 -10.72 -17.06
N ALA A 289 -5.74 -11.00 -15.87
CA ALA A 289 -6.91 -11.83 -15.73
C ALA A 289 -8.15 -11.15 -16.33
N SER A 290 -8.74 -11.79 -17.34
CA SER A 290 -10.04 -11.38 -17.89
C SER A 290 -11.16 -11.92 -17.01
N LEU A 291 -11.56 -11.13 -16.01
CA LEU A 291 -12.63 -11.45 -15.06
C LEU A 291 -13.89 -10.63 -15.42
N PRO A 292 -14.78 -11.14 -16.30
CA PRO A 292 -16.04 -10.45 -16.60
C PRO A 292 -16.85 -10.32 -15.31
N ASP A 293 -17.41 -9.13 -15.09
CA ASP A 293 -18.22 -8.76 -13.92
C ASP A 293 -17.44 -8.47 -12.61
N GLU A 294 -16.11 -8.45 -12.66
CA GLU A 294 -15.27 -8.03 -11.54
C GLU A 294 -14.56 -6.71 -11.85
N ILE A 295 -14.38 -5.89 -10.83
CA ILE A 295 -13.74 -4.58 -10.96
C ILE A 295 -12.38 -4.67 -10.28
N MET A 296 -11.31 -4.36 -11.02
CA MET A 296 -9.99 -4.19 -10.41
C MET A 296 -10.10 -3.12 -9.31
N TRP A 297 -9.75 -3.52 -8.09
CA TRP A 297 -9.77 -2.66 -6.93
C TRP A 297 -8.56 -1.74 -7.00
N GLU A 298 -8.72 -0.63 -7.73
CA GLU A 298 -7.74 0.45 -7.73
C GLU A 298 -7.73 1.10 -6.35
N GLU A 299 -6.56 1.14 -5.73
CA GLU A 299 -6.28 2.03 -4.61
C GLU A 299 -6.77 3.42 -5.00
N ALA A 300 -7.56 4.09 -4.14
CA ALA A 300 -8.12 5.39 -4.48
C ALA A 300 -6.94 6.30 -4.91
N PRO A 301 -6.88 6.78 -6.17
CA PRO A 301 -5.76 7.58 -6.63
C PRO A 301 -5.60 8.72 -5.64
N ARG A 302 -4.37 8.94 -5.15
CA ARG A 302 -4.06 10.00 -4.16
C ARG A 302 -4.74 11.29 -4.60
N MET A 303 -5.91 11.56 -4.03
CA MET A 303 -6.65 12.74 -4.40
C MET A 303 -5.92 13.90 -3.75
N PRO A 304 -5.55 14.95 -4.51
CA PRO A 304 -4.96 16.14 -3.91
C PRO A 304 -5.85 16.61 -2.76
N ASN A 305 -5.25 16.95 -1.62
CA ASN A 305 -5.97 17.41 -0.43
C ASN A 305 -6.46 18.87 -0.57
N GLY A 306 -6.25 19.50 -1.73
CA GLY A 306 -6.64 20.87 -2.00
C GLY A 306 -5.71 21.90 -1.37
N SER A 307 -4.43 21.56 -1.20
CA SER A 307 -3.41 22.45 -0.66
C SER A 307 -3.37 23.78 -1.42
N THR A 308 -3.38 24.92 -0.72
CA THR A 308 -3.37 26.28 -1.33
C THR A 308 -2.24 27.17 -0.81
N GLY A 309 -1.34 26.61 0.00
CA GLY A 309 -0.27 27.28 0.76
C GLY A 309 0.81 27.94 -0.10
N SER A 310 1.88 27.23 -0.45
CA SER A 310 2.92 27.64 -1.42
C SER A 310 2.71 26.99 -2.79
N LEU A 311 3.51 27.32 -3.82
CA LEU A 311 3.49 26.53 -5.05
C LEU A 311 4.05 25.14 -4.78
N ASP A 312 5.10 25.02 -3.95
CA ASP A 312 5.61 23.73 -3.47
C ASP A 312 4.51 22.84 -2.87
N ALA A 313 3.69 23.40 -1.97
CA ALA A 313 2.60 22.65 -1.34
C ALA A 313 1.55 22.21 -2.38
N ILE A 314 1.30 23.00 -3.41
CA ILE A 314 0.38 22.64 -4.50
C ILE A 314 0.99 21.55 -5.39
N PHE A 315 2.28 21.66 -5.72
CA PHE A 315 2.99 20.68 -6.56
C PHE A 315 3.06 19.31 -5.89
N GLN A 316 3.40 19.27 -4.60
CA GLN A 316 3.40 18.03 -3.82
C GLN A 316 1.99 17.43 -3.72
N ASP A 317 0.98 18.26 -3.49
CA ASP A 317 -0.42 17.81 -3.41
C ASP A 317 -0.92 17.22 -4.74
N MET A 318 -0.46 17.76 -5.87
CA MET A 318 -0.73 17.23 -7.21
C MET A 318 0.20 16.07 -7.61
N GLY A 319 1.19 15.73 -6.80
CA GLY A 319 2.19 14.70 -7.11
C GLY A 319 3.08 15.04 -8.31
N LEU A 320 3.48 16.29 -8.48
CA LEU A 320 4.41 16.70 -9.54
C LEU A 320 5.86 16.35 -9.16
N ALA A 321 6.68 15.95 -10.13
CA ALA A 321 8.07 15.51 -9.94
C ALA A 321 9.10 16.65 -9.77
N PHE A 322 8.63 17.84 -9.39
CA PHE A 322 9.48 19.03 -9.25
C PHE A 322 8.96 19.98 -8.17
N SER A 323 9.90 20.72 -7.59
CA SER A 323 9.66 21.77 -6.60
C SER A 323 9.54 23.16 -7.26
N GLU A 324 9.09 24.15 -6.48
CA GLU A 324 8.99 25.55 -6.83
C GLU A 324 10.34 26.16 -7.26
N PRO A 325 11.47 25.90 -6.56
CA PRO A 325 12.78 26.35 -7.03
C PRO A 325 13.19 25.74 -8.38
N GLU A 326 12.93 24.45 -8.60
CA GLU A 326 13.23 23.77 -9.87
C GLU A 326 12.38 24.35 -11.00
N PHE A 327 11.06 24.51 -10.76
CA PHE A 327 10.14 25.12 -11.70
C PHE A 327 10.56 26.56 -12.04
N LYS A 328 10.96 27.35 -11.04
CA LYS A 328 11.48 28.70 -11.24
C LYS A 328 12.77 28.70 -12.09
N ALA A 329 13.69 27.78 -11.83
CA ALA A 329 14.91 27.65 -12.63
C ALA A 329 14.60 27.26 -14.09
N ILE A 330 13.65 26.34 -14.30
CA ILE A 330 13.16 25.97 -15.62
C ILE A 330 12.56 27.20 -16.33
N LEU A 331 11.72 28.00 -15.66
CA LEU A 331 11.17 29.24 -16.24
C LEU A 331 12.25 30.23 -16.67
N TYR A 332 13.33 30.42 -15.89
CA TYR A 332 14.44 31.26 -16.33
C TYR A 332 15.18 30.71 -17.56
N ALA A 333 15.24 29.39 -17.72
CA ALA A 333 15.84 28.75 -18.88
C ALA A 333 14.94 28.90 -20.12
N LEU A 334 13.63 28.64 -19.97
CA LEU A 334 12.62 28.75 -21.04
C LEU A 334 12.42 30.17 -21.56
N MET A 335 12.46 31.15 -20.67
CA MET A 335 12.15 32.55 -21.00
C MET A 335 13.39 33.39 -21.28
N GLY A 336 14.58 32.85 -20.99
CA GLY A 336 15.86 33.56 -21.12
C GLY A 336 16.57 33.33 -22.44
N GLU A 337 16.29 32.22 -23.13
CA GLU A 337 16.95 31.79 -24.37
C GLU A 337 15.92 31.05 -25.27
N ASP A 338 16.10 31.08 -26.59
CA ASP A 338 15.17 30.47 -27.57
C ASP A 338 15.35 28.93 -27.75
N ASP A 339 16.15 28.29 -26.90
CA ASP A 339 16.55 26.88 -27.05
C ASP A 339 15.44 25.87 -26.66
N PHE A 340 14.33 26.32 -26.08
CA PHE A 340 13.24 25.44 -25.63
C PHE A 340 11.89 25.78 -26.28
N ASN A 341 11.15 24.75 -26.68
CA ASN A 341 9.73 24.89 -27.00
C ASN A 341 8.92 24.96 -25.70
N VAL A 342 8.46 26.17 -25.36
CA VAL A 342 7.70 26.45 -24.13
C VAL A 342 6.47 25.55 -24.00
N GLU A 343 5.71 25.36 -25.08
CA GLU A 343 4.49 24.55 -25.04
C GLU A 343 4.81 23.08 -24.75
N ALA A 344 5.83 22.53 -25.40
CA ALA A 344 6.27 21.15 -25.17
C ALA A 344 6.76 20.93 -23.73
N VAL A 345 7.47 21.89 -23.14
CA VAL A 345 7.95 21.77 -21.75
C VAL A 345 6.79 21.89 -20.76
N PHE A 346 5.84 22.79 -20.98
CA PHE A 346 4.63 22.84 -20.14
C PHE A 346 3.76 21.60 -20.28
N GLN A 347 3.74 20.98 -21.46
CA GLN A 347 3.11 19.69 -21.67
C GLN A 347 3.83 18.62 -20.84
N LEU A 348 5.13 18.41 -21.04
CA LEU A 348 5.91 17.44 -20.26
C LEU A 348 5.76 17.57 -18.73
N LEU A 349 5.81 18.81 -18.21
CA LEU A 349 5.72 19.05 -16.77
C LEU A 349 4.33 18.76 -16.18
N PHE A 350 3.24 19.03 -16.92
CA PHE A 350 1.89 19.01 -16.36
C PHE A 350 0.95 17.98 -17.00
N GLU A 351 1.32 17.34 -18.10
CA GLU A 351 0.53 16.32 -18.80
C GLU A 351 0.13 15.15 -17.87
N GLY A 352 -1.06 14.59 -18.13
CA GLY A 352 -1.73 13.65 -17.21
C GLY A 352 -2.29 14.27 -15.92
N LYS A 353 -1.89 15.50 -15.54
CA LYS A 353 -2.30 16.15 -14.28
C LYS A 353 -2.84 17.58 -14.44
N LYS A 354 -3.00 18.07 -15.68
CA LYS A 354 -3.45 19.46 -16.01
C LYS A 354 -4.81 19.81 -15.43
N ASP A 355 -5.66 18.81 -15.20
CA ASP A 355 -7.02 18.96 -14.64
C ASP A 355 -7.20 18.34 -13.24
N ASN A 356 -6.13 17.84 -12.61
CA ASN A 356 -6.18 17.18 -11.30
C ASN A 356 -6.23 18.17 -10.12
N PHE A 357 -6.90 19.32 -10.27
CA PHE A 357 -7.15 20.20 -9.14
C PHE A 357 -8.30 19.65 -8.31
N HIS A 358 -8.07 19.46 -7.01
CA HIS A 358 -9.11 19.04 -6.07
C HIS A 358 -10.32 20.00 -6.04
N SER A 359 -10.08 21.29 -6.26
CA SER A 359 -11.15 22.29 -6.26
C SER A 359 -10.83 23.52 -7.12
N LYS A 360 -11.88 24.25 -7.51
CA LYS A 360 -11.76 25.57 -8.14
C LYS A 360 -10.95 26.56 -7.27
N LYS A 361 -10.96 26.39 -5.95
CA LYS A 361 -10.15 27.19 -5.02
C LYS A 361 -8.67 26.91 -5.18
N GLN A 362 -8.28 25.63 -5.28
CA GLN A 362 -6.89 25.23 -5.52
C GLN A 362 -6.42 25.70 -6.90
N HIS A 363 -7.23 25.51 -7.93
CA HIS A 363 -6.97 26.03 -9.27
C HIS A 363 -6.70 27.54 -9.26
N ASN A 364 -7.59 28.34 -8.64
CA ASN A 364 -7.40 29.79 -8.54
C ASN A 364 -6.15 30.16 -7.74
N ALA A 365 -5.85 29.42 -6.67
CA ALA A 365 -4.65 29.66 -5.86
C ALA A 365 -3.37 29.38 -6.66
N PHE A 366 -3.34 28.30 -7.44
CA PHE A 366 -2.25 27.96 -8.34
C PHE A 366 -1.98 29.08 -9.35
N TYR A 367 -2.98 29.45 -10.17
CA TYR A 367 -2.80 30.48 -11.20
C TYR A 367 -2.43 31.85 -10.64
N ARG A 368 -2.98 32.23 -9.48
CA ARG A 368 -2.59 33.48 -8.81
C ARG A 368 -1.11 33.48 -8.43
N LYS A 369 -0.60 32.38 -7.88
CA LYS A 369 0.81 32.25 -7.47
C LYS A 369 1.74 32.15 -8.67
N LEU A 370 1.35 31.36 -9.68
CA LEU A 370 2.07 31.25 -10.94
C LEU A 370 2.24 32.63 -11.58
N ARG A 371 1.19 33.48 -11.58
CA ARG A 371 1.28 34.85 -12.10
C ARG A 371 2.28 35.71 -11.32
N VAL A 372 2.33 35.59 -10.00
CA VAL A 372 3.31 36.31 -9.17
C VAL A 372 4.73 35.86 -9.51
N LEU A 373 4.95 34.55 -9.63
CA LEU A 373 6.25 33.98 -10.00
C LEU A 373 6.70 34.45 -11.39
N LEU A 374 5.82 34.37 -12.40
CA LEU A 374 6.12 34.81 -13.77
C LEU A 374 6.46 36.30 -13.82
N ASN A 375 5.73 37.14 -13.10
CA ASN A 375 6.05 38.57 -13.03
C ASN A 375 7.43 38.83 -12.41
N ALA A 376 7.80 38.07 -11.37
CA ALA A 376 9.13 38.16 -10.77
C ALA A 376 10.22 37.70 -11.73
N VAL A 377 10.03 36.56 -12.41
CA VAL A 377 10.96 36.04 -13.43
C VAL A 377 11.16 37.05 -14.57
N CYS A 378 10.07 37.62 -15.11
CA CYS A 378 10.13 38.67 -16.14
C CYS A 378 10.86 39.93 -15.67
N ALA A 379 10.71 40.31 -14.40
CA ALA A 379 11.42 41.45 -13.84
C ALA A 379 12.93 41.16 -13.74
N ASP A 380 13.29 39.98 -13.24
CA ASP A 380 14.68 39.56 -13.08
C ASP A 380 15.39 39.40 -14.43
N LEU A 381 14.71 38.90 -15.47
CA LEU A 381 15.26 38.74 -16.82
C LEU A 381 15.69 40.06 -17.49
N LYS A 382 15.21 41.20 -17.00
CA LYS A 382 15.69 42.52 -17.44
C LYS A 382 17.08 42.84 -16.93
N THR A 383 17.55 42.11 -15.92
CA THR A 383 18.90 42.30 -15.35
C THR A 383 19.88 41.27 -15.95
N PRO A 384 21.10 41.71 -16.30
CA PRO A 384 22.12 40.82 -16.85
C PRO A 384 22.60 39.83 -15.78
N GLU A 385 22.80 38.57 -16.18
CA GLU A 385 23.37 37.53 -15.33
C GLU A 385 24.71 37.04 -15.89
N PRO A 386 25.62 36.55 -15.04
CA PRO A 386 26.84 35.92 -15.51
C PRO A 386 26.54 34.75 -16.43
N LYS A 387 27.08 34.78 -17.66
CA LYS A 387 26.91 33.73 -18.68
C LYS A 387 27.15 32.31 -18.15
N LEU A 388 28.11 32.15 -17.24
CA LEU A 388 28.41 30.85 -16.63
C LEU A 388 27.24 30.32 -15.80
N VAL A 389 26.56 31.17 -15.03
CA VAL A 389 25.38 30.79 -14.22
C VAL A 389 24.24 30.39 -15.14
N THR A 390 24.00 31.16 -16.19
CA THR A 390 23.01 30.86 -17.23
C THR A 390 23.28 29.50 -17.88
N GLN A 391 24.51 29.25 -18.33
CA GLN A 391 24.90 27.98 -18.95
C GLN A 391 24.75 26.77 -18.01
N LEU A 392 25.13 26.93 -16.74
CA LEU A 392 24.95 25.87 -15.74
C LEU A 392 23.47 25.60 -15.50
N ARG A 393 22.63 26.64 -15.42
CA ARG A 393 21.18 26.49 -15.29
C ARG A 393 20.58 25.77 -16.49
N MET A 394 20.90 26.21 -17.71
CA MET A 394 20.42 25.58 -18.95
C MET A 394 20.73 24.09 -18.99
N ARG A 395 21.99 23.71 -18.71
CA ARG A 395 22.41 22.30 -18.71
C ARG A 395 21.73 21.48 -17.61
N THR A 396 21.60 22.04 -16.42
CA THR A 396 20.94 21.35 -15.31
C THR A 396 19.43 21.19 -15.58
N THR A 397 18.79 22.21 -16.14
CA THR A 397 17.40 22.17 -16.59
C THR A 397 17.21 21.13 -17.68
N PHE A 398 18.12 21.04 -18.65
CA PHE A 398 18.07 20.01 -19.68
C PHE A 398 18.09 18.59 -19.08
N ILE A 399 19.02 18.31 -18.17
CA ILE A 399 19.10 17.01 -17.47
C ILE A 399 17.81 16.73 -16.68
N LYS A 400 17.27 17.72 -15.94
CA LYS A 400 16.04 17.55 -15.17
C LYS A 400 14.83 17.27 -16.07
N LEU A 401 14.71 17.96 -17.21
CA LEU A 401 13.60 17.72 -18.14
C LEU A 401 13.68 16.33 -18.76
N ARG A 402 14.88 15.86 -19.12
CA ARG A 402 15.11 14.50 -19.61
C ARG A 402 14.78 13.44 -18.55
N LEU A 403 15.14 13.71 -17.29
CA LEU A 403 14.76 12.84 -16.17
C LEU A 403 13.23 12.76 -16.01
N ILE A 404 12.53 13.89 -16.13
CA ILE A 404 11.06 13.90 -16.09
C ILE A 404 10.48 13.14 -17.30
N GLU A 405 11.08 13.26 -18.48
CA GLU A 405 10.70 12.50 -19.69
C GLU A 405 10.85 10.99 -19.51
N ILE A 406 11.91 10.54 -18.84
CA ILE A 406 12.08 9.13 -18.44
C ILE A 406 10.98 8.68 -17.46
N LEU A 407 10.66 9.51 -16.46
CA LEU A 407 9.59 9.19 -15.51
C LEU A 407 8.21 9.14 -16.20
N ARG A 408 7.94 10.06 -17.14
CA ARG A 408 6.72 10.02 -17.95
C ARG A 408 6.67 8.81 -18.86
N TYR A 409 7.80 8.43 -19.44
CA TYR A 409 7.88 7.19 -20.21
C TYR A 409 7.53 5.98 -19.35
N PHE A 410 8.03 5.89 -18.11
CA PHE A 410 7.60 4.84 -17.19
C PHE A 410 6.10 4.89 -16.90
N GLU A 411 5.54 6.07 -16.63
CA GLU A 411 4.09 6.24 -16.44
C GLU A 411 3.28 5.79 -17.68
N GLU A 412 3.74 6.12 -18.88
CA GLU A 412 3.11 5.71 -20.15
C GLU A 412 3.24 4.21 -20.43
N GLN A 413 4.30 3.58 -19.93
CA GLN A 413 4.51 2.13 -20.02
C GLN A 413 3.92 1.38 -18.81
N GLU A 414 3.21 2.05 -17.91
CA GLU A 414 2.65 1.49 -16.67
C GLU A 414 3.73 0.85 -15.77
N VAL A 415 4.99 1.28 -15.90
CA VAL A 415 6.14 0.83 -15.11
C VAL A 415 6.21 1.66 -13.83
N THR A 416 6.18 0.99 -12.68
CA THR A 416 6.27 1.63 -11.37
C THR A 416 7.70 1.58 -10.84
N LEU A 417 8.04 2.43 -9.85
CA LEU A 417 9.39 2.44 -9.26
C LEU A 417 9.85 1.05 -8.75
N PRO A 418 8.99 0.22 -8.13
CA PRO A 418 9.33 -1.16 -7.77
C PRO A 418 9.74 -2.09 -8.92
N ASP A 419 9.34 -1.79 -10.16
CA ASP A 419 9.67 -2.58 -11.35
C ASP A 419 11.08 -2.29 -11.88
N LEU A 420 11.68 -1.19 -11.42
CA LEU A 420 12.99 -0.75 -11.86
C LEU A 420 14.11 -1.45 -11.06
N PRO A 421 15.18 -1.89 -11.74
CA PRO A 421 16.37 -2.38 -11.05
C PRO A 421 16.89 -1.35 -10.04
N GLU A 422 17.41 -1.81 -8.90
CA GLU A 422 17.99 -0.95 -7.86
C GLU A 422 19.05 0.01 -8.43
N THR A 423 19.84 -0.46 -9.40
CA THR A 423 20.83 0.37 -10.09
C THR A 423 20.24 1.52 -10.89
N ILE A 424 19.03 1.35 -11.44
CA ILE A 424 18.29 2.40 -12.16
C ILE A 424 17.67 3.37 -11.17
N LEU A 425 17.09 2.86 -10.08
CA LEU A 425 16.55 3.69 -8.99
C LEU A 425 17.61 4.58 -8.34
N ASP A 426 18.79 4.03 -8.06
CA ASP A 426 19.92 4.79 -7.51
C ASP A 426 20.37 5.88 -8.48
N GLN A 427 20.46 5.57 -9.78
CA GLN A 427 20.82 6.55 -10.80
C GLN A 427 19.78 7.67 -10.93
N LEU A 428 18.48 7.33 -10.91
CA LEU A 428 17.39 8.29 -10.93
C LEU A 428 17.46 9.21 -9.69
N ALA A 429 17.64 8.64 -8.50
CA ALA A 429 17.71 9.39 -7.25
C ALA A 429 18.94 10.31 -7.19
N ASP A 430 20.10 9.84 -7.63
CA ASP A 430 21.33 10.63 -7.68
C ASP A 430 21.20 11.81 -8.66
N LEU A 431 20.65 11.56 -9.86
CA LEU A 431 20.41 12.60 -10.86
C LEU A 431 19.37 13.62 -10.37
N ASP A 432 18.29 13.15 -9.76
CA ASP A 432 17.23 14.02 -9.23
C ASP A 432 17.75 14.91 -8.10
N THR A 433 18.46 14.31 -7.13
CA THR A 433 19.03 15.02 -5.98
C THR A 433 20.03 16.08 -6.44
N PHE A 434 20.90 15.73 -7.39
CA PHE A 434 21.84 16.68 -7.98
C PHE A 434 21.11 17.84 -8.66
N CYS A 435 20.10 17.54 -9.49
CA CYS A 435 19.33 18.54 -10.21
C CYS A 435 18.60 19.49 -9.24
N ALA A 436 17.92 18.94 -8.22
CA ALA A 436 17.19 19.71 -7.25
C ALA A 436 18.10 20.70 -6.50
N ASP A 437 19.25 20.22 -6.00
CA ASP A 437 20.21 21.05 -5.27
C ASP A 437 20.86 22.13 -6.16
N ALA A 438 21.22 21.77 -7.39
CA ALA A 438 21.82 22.69 -8.34
C ALA A 438 20.82 23.76 -8.80
N LEU A 439 19.61 23.36 -9.23
CA LEU A 439 18.57 24.27 -9.69
C LEU A 439 18.10 25.21 -8.57
N LYS A 440 17.98 24.72 -7.33
CA LYS A 440 17.66 25.57 -6.17
C LYS A 440 18.67 26.71 -6.00
N LYS A 441 19.97 26.43 -6.15
CA LYS A 441 21.03 27.44 -6.09
C LYS A 441 21.04 28.37 -7.31
N LEU A 442 20.63 27.88 -8.47
CA LEU A 442 20.61 28.62 -9.74
C LEU A 442 19.30 29.41 -9.97
N ALA A 443 18.29 29.21 -9.12
CA ALA A 443 17.00 29.89 -9.15
C ALA A 443 16.99 31.24 -8.39
N ASP A 444 17.98 31.50 -7.53
CA ASP A 444 18.09 32.75 -6.76
C ASP A 444 19.00 33.76 -7.47
N ARG A 445 18.43 34.49 -8.44
CA ARG A 445 19.18 35.54 -9.18
C ARG A 445 19.58 36.74 -8.30
N PRO A 446 18.75 37.21 -7.34
CA PRO A 446 19.17 38.22 -6.37
C PRO A 446 20.38 37.82 -5.52
N ARG A 447 20.59 36.51 -5.29
CA ARG A 447 21.71 35.97 -4.52
C ARG A 447 22.42 34.86 -5.32
N PRO A 448 23.24 35.22 -6.31
CA PRO A 448 23.89 34.23 -7.15
C PRO A 448 24.82 33.32 -6.34
N PRO A 449 25.01 32.07 -6.78
CA PRO A 449 25.84 31.10 -6.08
C PRO A 449 27.30 31.55 -5.98
N ASP A 450 27.94 31.18 -4.88
CA ASP A 450 29.37 31.45 -4.68
C ASP A 450 30.26 30.65 -5.66
N VAL A 451 31.52 31.06 -5.78
CA VAL A 451 32.48 30.45 -6.72
C VAL A 451 32.67 28.94 -6.45
N LYS A 452 32.60 28.53 -5.18
CA LYS A 452 32.71 27.12 -4.79
C LYS A 452 31.52 26.33 -5.35
N SER A 453 30.31 26.80 -5.13
CA SER A 453 29.07 26.21 -5.61
C SER A 453 29.04 26.13 -7.14
N ILE A 454 29.47 27.18 -7.83
CA ILE A 454 29.60 27.19 -9.30
C ILE A 454 30.59 26.11 -9.77
N ARG A 455 31.73 25.97 -9.09
CA ARG A 455 32.72 24.94 -9.41
C ARG A 455 32.17 23.54 -9.16
N ASP A 456 31.49 23.32 -8.05
CA ASP A 456 30.92 22.04 -7.65
C ASP A 456 29.81 21.61 -8.62
N ILE A 457 28.88 22.51 -8.98
CA ILE A 457 27.84 22.24 -10.00
C ILE A 457 28.49 21.91 -11.35
N ARG A 458 29.51 22.68 -11.77
CA ARG A 458 30.20 22.43 -13.05
C ARG A 458 30.90 21.07 -13.09
N LEU A 459 31.50 20.64 -11.98
CA LEU A 459 32.12 19.32 -11.87
C LEU A 459 31.06 18.22 -11.83
N GLY A 460 30.00 18.42 -11.04
CA GLY A 460 28.85 17.50 -10.97
C GLY A 460 28.23 17.26 -12.34
N LEU A 461 27.97 18.31 -13.14
CA LEU A 461 27.44 18.17 -14.50
C LEU A 461 28.33 17.33 -15.42
N LYS A 462 29.66 17.38 -15.27
CA LYS A 462 30.56 16.54 -16.06
C LYS A 462 30.46 15.05 -15.70
N VAL A 463 30.11 14.75 -14.46
CA VAL A 463 29.89 13.38 -14.01
C VAL A 463 28.47 12.95 -14.38
N MET A 464 27.46 13.74 -14.06
CA MET A 464 26.05 13.39 -14.22
C MET A 464 25.60 13.22 -15.68
N GLN A 465 26.17 13.97 -16.63
CA GLN A 465 25.77 13.85 -18.04
C GLN A 465 25.97 12.41 -18.59
N PRO A 466 27.16 11.78 -18.48
CA PRO A 466 27.34 10.37 -18.80
C PRO A 466 26.42 9.40 -18.05
N HIS A 467 25.99 9.73 -16.83
CA HIS A 467 25.07 8.89 -16.07
C HIS A 467 23.65 8.99 -16.64
N LEU A 468 23.20 10.19 -17.00
CA LEU A 468 21.93 10.38 -17.70
C LEU A 468 21.94 9.65 -19.05
N ASP A 469 22.99 9.81 -19.86
CA ASP A 469 23.06 9.17 -21.19
C ASP A 469 22.99 7.63 -21.07
N ARG A 470 23.63 7.04 -20.05
CA ARG A 470 23.55 5.60 -19.75
C ARG A 470 22.18 5.19 -19.24
N LEU A 471 21.58 5.99 -18.34
CA LEU A 471 20.24 5.74 -17.82
C LEU A 471 19.23 5.73 -18.97
N GLU A 472 19.32 6.67 -19.90
CA GLU A 472 18.46 6.72 -21.09
C GLU A 472 18.68 5.53 -22.01
N GLU A 473 19.94 5.09 -22.17
CA GLU A 473 20.25 3.87 -22.91
C GLU A 473 19.63 2.63 -22.24
N ASP A 474 19.82 2.49 -20.93
CA ASP A 474 19.27 1.38 -20.15
C ASP A 474 17.73 1.40 -20.16
N VAL A 475 17.11 2.57 -20.06
CA VAL A 475 15.65 2.70 -20.06
C VAL A 475 15.06 2.48 -21.46
N TYR A 476 15.47 3.26 -22.46
CA TYR A 476 14.82 3.22 -23.77
C TYR A 476 15.25 2.02 -24.62
N TYR A 477 16.45 1.45 -24.40
CA TYR A 477 16.93 0.30 -25.18
C TYR A 477 16.92 -1.03 -24.43
N ARG A 478 17.00 -1.06 -23.10
CA ARG A 478 17.04 -2.33 -22.34
C ARG A 478 15.75 -2.65 -21.58
N LEU A 479 14.92 -1.66 -21.25
CA LEU A 479 13.54 -1.90 -20.76
C LEU A 479 12.51 -1.95 -21.91
N GLY A 480 12.92 -1.66 -23.15
CA GLY A 480 12.11 -1.91 -24.34
C GLY A 480 12.02 -3.42 -24.62
N ILE A 481 10.95 -4.05 -24.13
CA ILE A 481 10.61 -5.48 -24.22
C ILE A 481 11.29 -6.33 -23.13
N TYR A 482 10.62 -6.42 -21.98
CA TYR A 482 10.32 -7.72 -21.36
C TYR A 482 8.81 -7.90 -21.30
#